data_AF-A0A2S3UN32-F1
#
_entry.id   AF-A0A2S3UN32-F1
#
_cell.length_a   1.000
_cell.length_b   1.000
_cell.length_c   1.000
_cell.angle_alpha   90.00
_cell.angle_beta   90.00
_cell.angle_gamma   90.00
#
_symmetry.space_group_name_H-M   'P 1'
#
loop_
_entity.id
_entity.type
_entity.pdbx_description
1 polymer ?
#
loop_
_entity_poly.entity_id
_entity_poly.type
_entity_poly.pdbx_seq_one_letter_code
_entity_poly.pdbx_strand_id
1 'polypeptide(L)'
;MTINDEVMGTRRLIEPSYFYYVEAGLSHNTRANRSRQEHIAVYVNSEWQDFLKSTHRDNFSQHKRSGIWNLSKTGVGLARILARKQYETEPDPLNHSNRLVLLLAEDCLMKVQMSEPQLLGHPDEHGTVLVREAIDRIRANLANPLSLEQIAGELEISRRQFTRLFRKRTGRSFAEFVRAERYREAARLLRDTGWSIQQIAFQVGIDNSANFATGFQREIGDTPSSYRAKSALARQQN
;
A
#
# COMPACT_ATOMS: atom_id res chain seq x y z
N MET A 1 -7.58 -8.88 -0.54
CA MET A 1 -8.65 -9.83 -0.91
C MET A 1 -8.92 -9.75 -2.41
N THR A 2 -9.43 -10.80 -3.03
CA THR A 2 -10.09 -10.68 -4.34
C THR A 2 -11.57 -10.95 -4.26
N ILE A 3 -12.36 -10.26 -5.07
CA ILE A 3 -13.77 -10.52 -5.30
C ILE A 3 -14.01 -10.89 -6.76
N ASN A 4 -14.96 -11.78 -6.99
CA ASN A 4 -15.57 -11.99 -8.29
C ASN A 4 -17.08 -11.97 -8.08
N ASP A 5 -17.81 -11.15 -8.84
CA ASP A 5 -19.27 -11.16 -8.85
C ASP A 5 -19.78 -11.37 -10.28
N GLU A 6 -21.07 -11.69 -10.39
CA GLU A 6 -21.73 -11.95 -11.67
C GLU A 6 -21.72 -10.73 -12.60
N VAL A 7 -21.61 -9.51 -12.04
CA VAL A 7 -21.66 -8.25 -12.79
C VAL A 7 -20.31 -7.88 -13.41
N MET A 8 -19.21 -8.05 -12.68
CA MET A 8 -17.87 -7.69 -13.15
C MET A 8 -17.25 -8.77 -14.04
N GLY A 9 -17.71 -10.02 -13.93
CA GLY A 9 -17.26 -11.18 -14.74
C GLY A 9 -15.76 -11.48 -14.66
N THR A 10 -15.02 -10.74 -13.83
CA THR A 10 -13.56 -10.75 -13.73
C THR A 10 -13.15 -10.52 -12.29
N ARG A 11 -12.16 -11.30 -11.84
CA ARG A 11 -11.63 -11.24 -10.48
C ARG A 11 -10.94 -9.88 -10.24
N ARG A 12 -11.44 -9.12 -9.27
CA ARG A 12 -10.86 -7.84 -8.84
C ARG A 12 -10.12 -7.98 -7.52
N LEU A 13 -9.00 -7.29 -7.38
CA LEU A 13 -8.29 -7.19 -6.11
C LEU A 13 -8.82 -5.98 -5.33
N ILE A 14 -9.03 -6.18 -4.04
CA ILE A 14 -9.41 -5.16 -3.08
C ILE A 14 -8.27 -5.02 -2.06
N GLU A 15 -7.75 -3.81 -1.95
CA GLU A 15 -6.69 -3.42 -1.02
C GLU A 15 -7.26 -3.08 0.38
N PRO A 16 -6.45 -3.12 1.46
CA PRO A 16 -6.95 -2.94 2.83
C PRO A 16 -7.67 -1.62 3.15
N SER A 17 -7.48 -0.58 2.33
CA SER A 17 -8.13 0.72 2.47
C SER A 17 -9.37 0.87 1.58
N TYR A 18 -9.83 -0.21 0.96
CA TYR A 18 -10.97 -0.24 0.07
C TYR A 18 -11.96 -1.30 0.51
N PHE A 19 -13.22 -1.12 0.13
CA PHE A 19 -14.28 -2.10 0.30
C PHE A 19 -15.00 -2.31 -1.03
N TYR A 20 -15.64 -3.46 -1.16
CA TYR A 20 -16.53 -3.75 -2.28
C TYR A 20 -17.95 -3.76 -1.78
N TYR A 21 -18.82 -3.01 -2.44
CA TYR A 21 -20.25 -3.08 -2.23
C TYR A 21 -20.84 -4.02 -3.28
N VAL A 22 -21.60 -5.02 -2.81
CA VAL A 22 -22.37 -5.93 -3.66
C VAL A 22 -23.83 -5.55 -3.53
N GLU A 23 -24.52 -5.40 -4.66
CA GLU A 23 -25.96 -5.20 -4.67
C GLU A 23 -26.72 -6.43 -4.15
N ALA A 24 -27.89 -6.19 -3.56
CA ALA A 24 -28.77 -7.27 -3.12
C ALA A 24 -29.17 -8.16 -4.32
N GLY A 25 -29.19 -9.47 -4.10
CA GLY A 25 -29.57 -10.45 -5.13
C GLY A 25 -28.45 -10.87 -6.09
N LEU A 26 -27.24 -10.28 -5.99
CA LEU A 26 -26.10 -10.70 -6.79
C LEU A 26 -25.24 -11.75 -6.08
N SER A 27 -24.95 -12.85 -6.78
CA SER A 27 -23.96 -13.80 -6.31
C SER A 27 -22.55 -13.20 -6.38
N HIS A 28 -21.75 -13.47 -5.35
CA HIS A 28 -20.36 -13.08 -5.30
C HIS A 28 -19.54 -14.16 -4.60
N ASN A 29 -18.25 -14.21 -4.93
CA ASN A 29 -17.28 -14.96 -4.17
C ASN A 29 -16.13 -14.04 -3.74
N THR A 30 -15.63 -14.27 -2.53
CA THR A 30 -14.45 -13.60 -2.01
C THR A 30 -13.37 -14.63 -1.70
N ARG A 31 -12.12 -14.26 -1.92
CA ARG A 31 -10.97 -15.09 -1.56
C ARG A 31 -9.85 -14.23 -1.01
N ALA A 32 -9.29 -14.62 0.13
CA ALA A 32 -8.03 -14.09 0.60
C ALA A 32 -6.91 -14.48 -0.39
N ASN A 33 -6.10 -13.52 -0.83
CA ASN A 33 -5.01 -13.84 -1.75
C ASN A 33 -3.76 -14.37 -1.06
N ARG A 34 -3.70 -14.22 0.28
CA ARG A 34 -2.53 -14.48 1.11
C ARG A 34 -2.98 -15.21 2.37
N SER A 35 -2.15 -16.09 2.93
CA SER A 35 -2.51 -16.89 4.13
C SER A 35 -2.76 -16.04 5.39
N ARG A 36 -2.25 -14.80 5.42
CA ARG A 36 -2.43 -13.83 6.52
C ARG A 36 -3.46 -12.73 6.23
N GLN A 37 -4.14 -12.77 5.08
CA GLN A 37 -5.19 -11.79 4.77
C GLN A 37 -6.54 -12.29 5.29
N GLU A 38 -7.01 -11.67 6.36
CA GLU A 38 -8.40 -11.78 6.79
C GLU A 38 -9.23 -10.68 6.12
N HIS A 39 -10.49 -10.98 5.81
CA HIS A 39 -11.42 -10.00 5.30
C HIS A 39 -12.72 -10.06 6.08
N ILE A 40 -13.36 -8.91 6.22
CA ILE A 40 -14.62 -8.78 6.91
C ILE A 40 -15.71 -8.69 5.84
N ALA A 41 -16.70 -9.57 5.93
CA ALA A 41 -17.93 -9.47 5.17
C ALA A 41 -19.04 -8.96 6.08
N VAL A 42 -19.68 -7.85 5.70
CA VAL A 42 -20.82 -7.28 6.43
C VAL A 42 -22.05 -7.46 5.57
N TYR A 43 -23.00 -8.25 6.05
CA TYR A 43 -24.29 -8.45 5.40
C TYR A 43 -25.35 -7.57 6.08
N VAL A 44 -26.06 -6.80 5.27
CA VAL A 44 -27.12 -5.89 5.73
C VAL A 44 -28.46 -6.50 5.32
N ASN A 45 -29.19 -7.06 6.30
CA ASN A 45 -30.53 -7.61 6.07
C ASN A 45 -31.59 -6.49 5.99
N SER A 46 -32.86 -6.84 5.74
CA SER A 46 -33.96 -5.88 5.62
C SER A 46 -34.17 -5.05 6.89
N GLU A 47 -34.07 -5.66 8.08
CA GLU A 47 -34.20 -4.97 9.36
C GLU A 47 -33.13 -3.89 9.54
N TRP A 48 -31.89 -4.19 9.13
CA TRP A 48 -30.80 -3.22 9.13
C TRP A 48 -31.00 -2.09 8.12
N GLN A 49 -31.54 -2.40 6.94
CA GLN A 49 -31.87 -1.38 5.96
C GLN A 49 -32.92 -0.41 6.52
N ASP A 50 -33.91 -0.91 7.24
CA ASP A 50 -34.95 -0.08 7.84
C ASP A 50 -34.43 0.73 9.03
N PHE A 51 -33.55 0.15 9.86
CA PHE A 51 -32.84 0.88 10.89
C PHE A 51 -32.01 2.05 10.32
N LEU A 52 -31.24 1.81 9.26
CA LEU A 52 -30.42 2.84 8.62
C LEU A 52 -31.28 3.95 8.01
N LYS A 53 -32.39 3.61 7.34
CA LYS A 53 -33.38 4.58 6.83
C LYS A 53 -34.00 5.42 7.94
N SER A 54 -34.25 4.82 9.11
CA SER A 54 -34.82 5.55 10.25
C SER A 54 -33.81 6.51 10.90
N THR A 55 -32.53 6.17 10.84
CA THR A 55 -31.44 6.93 11.50
C THR A 55 -30.98 8.11 10.63
N HIS A 56 -30.87 7.93 9.32
CA HIS A 56 -30.48 8.99 8.39
C HIS A 56 -31.70 9.35 7.55
N ARG A 57 -32.25 10.55 7.74
CA ARG A 57 -33.48 11.08 7.10
C ARG A 57 -33.44 11.18 5.56
N ASP A 58 -32.46 10.56 4.91
CA ASP A 58 -32.28 10.60 3.47
C ASP A 58 -32.81 9.34 2.79
N ASN A 59 -33.39 9.54 1.61
CA ASN A 59 -33.81 8.50 0.70
C ASN A 59 -32.60 7.65 0.26
N PHE A 60 -32.31 6.57 0.99
CA PHE A 60 -31.36 5.51 0.63
C PHE A 60 -31.74 4.74 -0.65
N SER A 61 -32.55 5.31 -1.53
CA SER A 61 -33.24 4.63 -2.61
C SER A 61 -32.62 4.93 -3.99
N GLN A 62 -32.22 3.84 -4.65
CA GLN A 62 -32.43 3.52 -6.08
C GLN A 62 -31.27 3.54 -7.08
N HIS A 63 -30.04 3.94 -6.76
CA HIS A 63 -28.94 3.80 -7.74
C HIS A 63 -27.69 3.27 -7.05
N LYS A 64 -27.57 1.95 -6.92
CA LYS A 64 -26.43 1.31 -6.24
C LYS A 64 -25.88 0.17 -7.10
N ARG A 65 -24.97 0.50 -8.02
CA ARG A 65 -24.23 -0.52 -8.78
C ARG A 65 -23.18 -1.15 -7.88
N SER A 66 -22.91 -2.44 -8.02
CA SER A 66 -21.75 -3.07 -7.38
C SER A 66 -20.45 -2.39 -7.82
N GLY A 67 -19.48 -2.29 -6.92
CA GLY A 67 -18.24 -1.56 -7.20
C GLY A 67 -17.26 -1.48 -6.03
N ILE A 68 -16.13 -0.82 -6.26
CA ILE A 68 -15.08 -0.64 -5.26
C ILE A 68 -15.04 0.81 -4.81
N TRP A 69 -14.95 1.05 -3.51
CA TRP A 69 -14.80 2.38 -2.91
C TRP A 69 -13.68 2.38 -1.88
N ASN A 70 -13.11 3.56 -1.65
CA ASN A 70 -12.15 3.77 -0.57
C ASN A 70 -12.88 3.96 0.76
N LEU A 71 -12.36 3.31 1.81
CA LEU A 71 -12.75 3.59 3.19
C LEU A 71 -12.31 5.01 3.57
N SER A 72 -13.08 5.67 4.44
CA SER A 72 -12.59 6.88 5.07
C SER A 72 -11.44 6.56 6.04
N LYS A 73 -10.73 7.58 6.54
CA LYS A 73 -9.73 7.37 7.61
C LYS A 73 -10.36 6.71 8.84
N THR A 74 -11.60 7.07 9.16
CA THR A 74 -12.39 6.48 10.24
C THR A 74 -12.75 5.03 9.91
N GLY A 75 -13.24 4.74 8.70
CA GLY A 75 -13.55 3.40 8.23
C GLY A 75 -12.34 2.45 8.29
N VAL A 76 -11.15 2.92 7.89
CA VAL A 76 -9.90 2.14 8.02
C VAL A 76 -9.58 1.82 9.49
N GLY A 77 -9.77 2.78 10.39
CA GLY A 77 -9.58 2.57 11.83
C GLY A 77 -10.55 1.54 12.40
N LEU A 78 -11.84 1.66 12.07
CA LEU A 78 -12.88 0.73 12.47
C LEU A 78 -12.61 -0.69 11.96
N ALA A 79 -12.31 -0.84 10.68
CA ALA A 79 -11.98 -2.14 10.08
C ALA A 79 -10.78 -2.82 10.76
N ARG A 80 -9.74 -2.05 11.12
CA ARG A 80 -8.58 -2.58 11.87
C ARG A 80 -8.95 -3.05 13.27
N ILE A 81 -9.84 -2.35 13.96
CA ILE A 81 -10.29 -2.77 15.29
C ILE A 81 -11.13 -4.04 15.18
N LEU A 82 -12.05 -4.09 14.22
CA LEU A 82 -12.89 -5.26 13.96
C LEU A 82 -12.06 -6.49 13.58
N ALA A 83 -11.04 -6.34 12.72
CA ALA A 83 -10.17 -7.43 12.30
C ALA A 83 -9.30 -8.02 13.43
N ARG A 84 -9.19 -7.34 14.58
CA ARG A 84 -8.47 -7.84 15.75
C ARG A 84 -9.36 -8.55 16.76
N LYS A 85 -10.69 -8.39 16.63
CA LYS A 85 -11.65 -9.03 17.52
C LYS A 85 -12.08 -10.37 16.93
N GLN A 86 -11.88 -11.44 17.68
CA GLN A 86 -12.56 -12.72 17.43
C GLN A 86 -14.03 -12.53 17.82
N TYR A 87 -14.90 -12.26 16.84
CA TYR A 87 -16.35 -12.21 17.08
C TYR A 87 -16.88 -13.65 17.11
N GLU A 88 -17.42 -14.08 18.25
CA GLU A 88 -17.97 -15.44 18.45
C GLU A 88 -19.51 -15.49 18.55
N THR A 89 -20.25 -14.43 18.23
CA THR A 89 -21.72 -14.43 18.46
C THR A 89 -22.54 -13.77 17.36
N GLU A 90 -23.77 -14.28 17.19
CA GLU A 90 -24.78 -13.78 16.26
C GLU A 90 -25.06 -12.27 16.45
N PRO A 91 -25.30 -11.52 15.37
CA PRO A 91 -25.45 -10.08 15.42
C PRO A 91 -26.79 -9.64 16.04
N ASP A 92 -26.79 -9.30 17.34
CA ASP A 92 -27.86 -8.52 18.00
C ASP A 92 -27.67 -7.00 17.77
N PRO A 93 -28.54 -6.31 17.03
CA PRO A 93 -28.40 -4.87 16.73
C PRO A 93 -28.30 -3.96 17.97
N LEU A 94 -28.73 -4.42 19.16
CA LEU A 94 -28.70 -3.67 20.42
C LEU A 94 -27.42 -3.91 21.24
N ASN A 95 -26.57 -4.86 20.85
CA ASN A 95 -25.32 -5.14 21.54
C ASN A 95 -24.24 -4.09 21.18
N HIS A 96 -23.63 -3.46 22.17
CA HIS A 96 -22.63 -2.39 21.99
C HIS A 96 -21.41 -2.83 21.15
N SER A 97 -21.09 -4.12 21.12
CA SER A 97 -20.05 -4.67 20.24
C SER A 97 -20.39 -4.55 18.75
N ASN A 98 -21.68 -4.50 18.40
CA ASN A 98 -22.18 -4.35 17.02
C ASN A 98 -22.21 -2.90 16.56
N ARG A 99 -22.00 -1.93 17.47
CA ARG A 99 -21.96 -0.51 17.12
C ARG A 99 -20.75 -0.14 16.26
N LEU A 100 -19.62 -0.84 16.39
CA LEU A 100 -18.47 -0.63 15.51
C LEU A 100 -18.74 -1.13 14.08
N VAL A 101 -19.48 -2.24 13.94
CA VAL A 101 -19.93 -2.76 12.65
C VAL A 101 -20.92 -1.79 12.01
N LEU A 102 -21.86 -1.24 12.80
CA LEU A 102 -22.79 -0.20 12.36
C LEU A 102 -22.06 1.04 11.84
N LEU A 103 -21.12 1.59 12.62
CA LEU A 103 -20.35 2.76 12.20
C LEU A 103 -19.52 2.49 10.93
N LEU A 104 -18.98 1.27 10.78
CA LEU A 104 -18.27 0.90 9.56
C LEU A 104 -19.23 0.79 8.37
N ALA A 105 -20.38 0.16 8.56
CA ALA A 105 -21.41 0.03 7.53
C ALA A 105 -21.92 1.42 7.09
N GLU A 106 -22.17 2.33 8.03
CA GLU A 106 -22.54 3.72 7.76
C GLU A 106 -21.45 4.45 6.97
N ASP A 107 -20.18 4.35 7.36
CA ASP A 107 -19.06 4.96 6.62
C ASP A 107 -19.02 4.45 5.17
N CYS A 108 -19.13 3.14 4.97
CA CYS A 108 -19.18 2.51 3.66
C CYS A 108 -20.40 2.97 2.85
N LEU A 109 -21.59 3.00 3.44
CA LEU A 109 -22.81 3.41 2.75
C LEU A 109 -22.79 4.88 2.35
N MET A 110 -22.27 5.75 3.23
CA MET A 110 -22.05 7.16 2.91
C MET A 110 -21.11 7.31 1.70
N LYS A 111 -20.05 6.50 1.60
CA LYS A 111 -19.16 6.47 0.43
C LYS A 111 -19.89 6.06 -0.85
N VAL A 112 -20.68 4.99 -0.80
CA VAL A 112 -21.47 4.51 -1.95
C VAL A 112 -22.47 5.57 -2.41
N GLN A 113 -23.07 6.32 -1.49
CA GLN A 113 -24.07 7.33 -1.81
C GLN A 113 -23.46 8.64 -2.34
N MET A 114 -22.33 9.06 -1.79
CA MET A 114 -21.76 10.39 -2.05
C MET A 114 -20.66 10.39 -3.11
N SER A 115 -20.25 9.21 -3.61
CA SER A 115 -19.17 9.10 -4.60
C SER A 115 -19.37 7.95 -5.59
N GLU A 116 -18.90 8.16 -6.82
CA GLU A 116 -18.85 7.11 -7.84
C GLU A 116 -17.88 5.99 -7.45
N PRO A 117 -18.16 4.72 -7.82
CA PRO A 117 -17.22 3.63 -7.59
C PRO A 117 -15.90 3.94 -8.28
N GLN A 118 -14.80 3.67 -7.59
CA GLN A 118 -13.50 3.67 -8.25
C GLN A 118 -13.49 2.56 -9.31
N LEU A 119 -13.00 2.93 -10.49
CA LEU A 119 -12.60 2.02 -11.56
C LEU A 119 -11.32 1.26 -11.15
N LEU A 120 -11.37 0.55 -10.03
CA LEU A 120 -10.29 -0.31 -9.58
C LEU A 120 -10.29 -1.56 -10.43
N GLY A 121 -9.60 -1.44 -11.57
CA GLY A 121 -9.66 -2.46 -12.59
C GLY A 121 -8.60 -2.39 -13.67
N HIS A 122 -7.64 -1.46 -13.60
CA HIS A 122 -6.44 -1.60 -14.40
C HIS A 122 -5.43 -2.48 -13.66
N PRO A 123 -4.98 -3.59 -14.26
CA PRO A 123 -3.86 -4.41 -13.75
C PRO A 123 -2.61 -3.58 -13.41
N ASP A 124 -2.53 -2.38 -13.97
CA ASP A 124 -1.48 -1.40 -13.77
C ASP A 124 -1.48 -0.83 -12.34
N GLU A 125 -2.62 -0.52 -11.72
CA GLU A 125 -2.66 0.12 -10.38
C GLU A 125 -2.19 -0.81 -9.26
N HIS A 126 -2.60 -2.08 -9.27
CA HIS A 126 -2.06 -3.06 -8.32
C HIS A 126 -0.54 -3.21 -8.47
N GLY A 127 -0.05 -3.19 -9.71
CA GLY A 127 1.39 -3.15 -9.99
C GLY A 127 2.06 -1.92 -9.38
N THR A 128 1.41 -0.76 -9.39
CA THR A 128 1.92 0.48 -8.78
C THR A 128 2.04 0.36 -7.27
N VAL A 129 1.05 -0.21 -6.59
CA VAL A 129 1.07 -0.36 -5.12
C VAL A 129 2.14 -1.36 -4.69
N LEU A 130 2.25 -2.50 -5.38
CA LEU A 130 3.32 -3.48 -5.12
C LEU A 130 4.71 -2.89 -5.31
N VAL A 131 4.91 -2.08 -6.36
CA VAL A 131 6.19 -1.40 -6.59
C VAL A 131 6.46 -0.34 -5.51
N ARG A 132 5.45 0.40 -5.07
CA ARG A 132 5.59 1.36 -3.97
C ARG A 132 6.02 0.68 -2.68
N GLU A 133 5.34 -0.39 -2.29
CA GLU A 133 5.68 -1.17 -1.10
C GLU A 133 7.10 -1.76 -1.19
N ALA A 134 7.51 -2.22 -2.38
CA ALA A 134 8.88 -2.67 -2.62
C ALA A 134 9.90 -1.54 -2.41
N ILE A 135 9.62 -0.33 -2.92
CA ILE A 135 10.51 0.83 -2.78
C ILE A 135 10.66 1.22 -1.32
N ASP A 136 9.57 1.23 -0.55
CA ASP A 136 9.60 1.57 0.87
C ASP A 136 10.47 0.59 1.66
N ARG A 137 10.34 -0.72 1.37
CA ARG A 137 11.18 -1.76 1.98
C ARG A 137 12.65 -1.66 1.58
N ILE A 138 12.94 -1.35 0.32
CA ILE A 138 14.32 -1.12 -0.15
C ILE A 138 14.94 0.05 0.63
N ARG A 139 14.23 1.18 0.72
CA ARG A 139 14.71 2.40 1.40
C ARG A 139 14.92 2.20 2.89
N ALA A 140 14.04 1.45 3.55
CA ALA A 140 14.17 1.12 4.97
C ALA A 140 15.38 0.23 5.28
N ASN A 141 15.97 -0.43 4.27
CA ASN A 141 16.97 -1.48 4.49
C ASN A 141 18.17 -1.41 3.53
N LEU A 142 18.58 -0.19 3.13
CA LEU A 142 19.66 0.02 2.16
C LEU A 142 21.03 -0.50 2.63
N ALA A 143 21.28 -0.50 3.94
CA ALA A 143 22.54 -0.93 4.56
C ALA A 143 22.79 -2.44 4.41
N ASN A 144 21.73 -3.24 4.30
CA ASN A 144 21.83 -4.70 4.29
C ASN A 144 21.79 -5.26 2.85
N PRO A 145 22.24 -6.50 2.63
CA PRO A 145 22.03 -7.20 1.37
C PRO A 145 20.54 -7.31 1.04
N LEU A 146 20.15 -6.84 -0.13
CA LEU A 146 18.76 -6.91 -0.62
C LEU A 146 18.67 -7.89 -1.79
N SER A 147 17.81 -8.91 -1.65
CA SER A 147 17.51 -9.87 -2.70
C SER A 147 16.18 -9.56 -3.37
N LEU A 148 16.15 -9.71 -4.70
CA LEU A 148 14.92 -9.61 -5.47
C LEU A 148 13.93 -10.72 -5.06
N GLU A 149 14.43 -11.94 -4.89
CA GLU A 149 13.66 -13.11 -4.47
C GLU A 149 13.01 -12.88 -3.10
N GLN A 150 13.76 -12.31 -2.17
CA GLN A 150 13.25 -11.97 -0.84
C GLN A 150 12.09 -10.96 -0.95
N ILE A 151 12.30 -9.82 -1.60
CA ILE A 151 11.27 -8.78 -1.73
C ILE A 151 10.04 -9.31 -2.49
N ALA A 152 10.24 -10.09 -3.56
CA ALA A 152 9.14 -10.70 -4.31
C ALA A 152 8.36 -11.71 -3.45
N GLY A 153 9.06 -12.53 -2.64
CA GLY A 153 8.46 -13.49 -1.72
C GLY A 153 7.64 -12.82 -0.62
N GLU A 154 8.17 -11.76 0.00
CA GLU A 154 7.44 -10.99 1.00
C GLU A 154 6.25 -10.19 0.41
N LEU A 155 6.23 -9.97 -0.90
CA LEU A 155 5.10 -9.41 -1.65
C LEU A 155 4.20 -10.51 -2.24
N GLU A 156 4.51 -11.77 -1.98
CA GLU A 156 3.76 -12.95 -2.44
C GLU A 156 3.48 -12.94 -3.95
N ILE A 157 4.48 -12.53 -4.74
CA ILE A 157 4.44 -12.55 -6.20
C ILE A 157 5.67 -13.26 -6.76
N SER A 158 5.54 -13.83 -7.96
CA SER A 158 6.68 -14.46 -8.62
C SER A 158 7.78 -13.43 -8.95
N ARG A 159 9.05 -13.87 -8.93
CA ARG A 159 10.20 -13.08 -9.40
C ARG A 159 10.00 -12.50 -10.80
N ARG A 160 9.39 -13.28 -11.72
CA ARG A 160 9.09 -12.85 -13.09
C ARG A 160 8.11 -11.68 -13.10
N GLN A 161 7.03 -11.78 -12.31
CA GLN A 161 6.04 -10.72 -12.19
C GLN A 161 6.64 -9.47 -11.54
N PHE A 162 7.38 -9.62 -10.45
CA PHE A 162 8.04 -8.50 -9.78
C PHE A 162 8.99 -7.76 -10.72
N THR A 163 9.90 -8.48 -11.39
CA THR A 163 10.85 -7.88 -12.34
C THR A 163 10.15 -7.05 -13.41
N ARG A 164 9.08 -7.60 -14.00
CA ARG A 164 8.30 -6.93 -15.05
C ARG A 164 7.62 -5.67 -14.51
N LEU A 165 6.93 -5.76 -13.37
CA LEU A 165 6.23 -4.64 -12.76
C LEU A 165 7.21 -3.54 -12.33
N PHE A 166 8.28 -3.93 -11.63
CA PHE A 166 9.27 -3.02 -11.10
C PHE A 166 9.98 -2.25 -12.21
N ARG A 167 10.44 -2.93 -13.26
CA ARG A 167 11.09 -2.26 -14.39
C ARG A 167 10.13 -1.37 -15.17
N LYS A 168 8.89 -1.82 -15.40
CA LYS A 168 7.85 -1.02 -16.07
C LYS A 168 7.58 0.29 -15.32
N ARG A 169 7.62 0.27 -13.99
CA ARG A 169 7.27 1.41 -13.13
C ARG A 169 8.44 2.32 -12.79
N THR A 170 9.62 1.76 -12.54
CA THR A 170 10.79 2.53 -12.12
C THR A 170 11.72 2.88 -13.28
N GLY A 171 11.54 2.25 -14.44
CA GLY A 171 12.46 2.34 -15.58
C GLY A 171 13.79 1.61 -15.37
N ARG A 172 14.04 1.04 -14.18
CA ARG A 172 15.32 0.46 -13.77
C ARG A 172 15.14 -1.01 -13.36
N SER A 173 16.19 -1.81 -13.50
CA SER A 173 16.22 -3.11 -12.83
C SER A 173 16.28 -2.91 -11.29
N PHE A 174 15.88 -3.94 -10.54
CA PHE A 174 15.95 -3.91 -9.08
C PHE A 174 17.35 -3.56 -8.56
N ALA A 175 18.40 -4.20 -9.11
CA ALA A 175 19.78 -3.96 -8.69
C ALA A 175 20.30 -2.56 -9.06
N GLU A 176 19.85 -1.98 -10.18
CA GLU A 176 20.15 -0.58 -10.52
C GLU A 176 19.44 0.39 -9.58
N PHE A 177 18.18 0.13 -9.26
CA PHE A 177 17.41 0.95 -8.34
C PHE A 177 18.00 0.96 -6.93
N VAL A 178 18.32 -0.21 -6.37
CA VAL A 178 18.97 -0.32 -5.06
C VAL A 178 20.30 0.44 -5.03
N ARG A 179 21.16 0.25 -6.04
CA ARG A 179 22.44 0.99 -6.13
C ARG A 179 22.23 2.50 -6.18
N ALA A 180 21.26 2.97 -6.94
CA ALA A 180 20.97 4.40 -7.05
C ALA A 180 20.46 4.99 -5.73
N GLU A 181 19.54 4.30 -5.05
CA GLU A 181 19.06 4.74 -3.73
C GLU A 181 20.20 4.75 -2.69
N ARG A 182 21.13 3.78 -2.72
CA ARG A 182 22.33 3.79 -1.86
C ARG A 182 23.20 5.03 -2.10
N TYR A 183 23.43 5.42 -3.35
CA TYR A 183 24.21 6.64 -3.64
C TYR A 183 23.47 7.94 -3.30
N ARG A 184 22.15 7.97 -3.45
CA ARG A 184 21.33 9.10 -2.97
C ARG A 184 21.42 9.27 -1.47
N GLU A 185 21.32 8.17 -0.72
CA GLU A 185 21.49 8.21 0.73
C GLU A 185 22.92 8.56 1.13
N ALA A 186 23.92 8.08 0.39
CA ALA A 186 25.31 8.46 0.62
C ALA A 186 25.54 9.97 0.39
N ALA A 187 24.93 10.56 -0.64
CA ALA A 187 24.98 12.00 -0.88
C ALA A 187 24.34 12.79 0.26
N ARG A 188 23.22 12.29 0.81
CA ARG A 188 22.58 12.84 2.00
C ARG A 188 23.54 12.80 3.20
N LEU A 189 24.16 11.66 3.49
CA LEU A 189 25.10 11.50 4.60
C LEU A 189 26.38 12.34 4.43
N LEU A 190 26.90 12.47 3.20
CA LEU A 190 28.05 13.32 2.88
C LEU A 190 27.79 14.80 3.21
N ARG A 191 26.54 15.24 3.03
CA ARG A 191 26.10 16.58 3.39
C ARG A 191 25.84 16.67 4.89
N ASP A 192 25.04 15.78 5.45
CA ASP A 192 24.45 15.97 6.78
C ASP A 192 25.38 15.54 7.92
N THR A 193 26.47 14.82 7.63
CA THR A 193 27.37 14.25 8.66
C THR A 193 28.85 14.55 8.39
N GLY A 194 29.68 14.41 9.44
CA GLY A 194 31.14 14.46 9.37
C GLY A 194 31.82 13.10 9.18
N TRP A 195 31.06 12.04 8.89
CA TRP A 195 31.60 10.68 8.77
C TRP A 195 32.64 10.54 7.67
N SER A 196 33.56 9.57 7.77
CA SER A 196 34.51 9.30 6.69
C SER A 196 33.79 8.71 5.47
N ILE A 197 34.39 8.83 4.28
CA ILE A 197 33.84 8.22 3.05
C ILE A 197 33.67 6.70 3.23
N GLN A 198 34.60 6.06 3.94
CA GLN A 198 34.54 4.63 4.24
C GLN A 198 33.36 4.28 5.16
N GLN A 199 33.11 5.09 6.20
CA GLN A 199 31.96 4.91 7.09
C GLN A 199 30.63 5.06 6.33
N ILE A 200 30.54 6.06 5.46
CA ILE A 200 29.33 6.27 4.63
C ILE A 200 29.12 5.11 3.66
N ALA A 201 30.18 4.63 3.00
CA ALA A 201 30.08 3.48 2.11
C ALA A 201 29.53 2.24 2.83
N PHE A 202 30.05 1.94 4.02
CA PHE A 202 29.55 0.84 4.84
C PHE A 202 28.08 1.05 5.26
N GLN A 203 27.72 2.26 5.68
CA GLN A 203 26.36 2.56 6.14
C GLN A 203 25.30 2.41 5.03
N VAL A 204 25.67 2.61 3.77
CA VAL A 204 24.79 2.38 2.63
C VAL A 204 24.95 0.99 2.02
N GLY A 205 25.64 0.06 2.70
CA GLY A 205 25.79 -1.34 2.29
C GLY A 205 26.75 -1.54 1.10
N ILE A 206 27.76 -0.70 0.96
CA ILE A 206 28.82 -0.81 -0.06
C ILE A 206 30.15 -1.13 0.63
N ASP A 207 30.55 -2.40 0.56
CA ASP A 207 31.70 -2.92 1.32
C ASP A 207 33.06 -2.44 0.78
N ASN A 208 33.13 -2.04 -0.48
CA ASN A 208 34.38 -1.63 -1.12
C ASN A 208 34.38 -0.13 -1.43
N SER A 209 35.21 0.63 -0.72
CA SER A 209 35.39 2.08 -0.86
C SER A 209 35.92 2.52 -2.24
N ALA A 210 36.73 1.69 -2.91
CA ALA A 210 37.20 1.97 -4.27
C ALA A 210 36.06 1.84 -5.29
N ASN A 211 35.18 0.86 -5.11
CA ASN A 211 33.95 0.73 -5.91
C ASN A 211 32.94 1.84 -5.59
N PHE A 212 32.92 2.33 -4.34
CA PHE A 212 32.06 3.41 -3.91
C PHE A 212 32.36 4.71 -4.66
N ALA A 213 33.63 5.16 -4.71
CA ALA A 213 33.96 6.46 -5.31
C ALA A 213 33.60 6.52 -6.80
N THR A 214 33.98 5.49 -7.56
CA THR A 214 33.68 5.39 -9.00
C THR A 214 32.18 5.27 -9.24
N GLY A 215 31.47 4.46 -8.45
CA GLY A 215 30.03 4.29 -8.61
C GLY A 215 29.23 5.53 -8.19
N PHE A 216 29.66 6.21 -7.13
CA PHE A 216 29.08 7.48 -6.68
C PHE A 216 29.25 8.56 -7.75
N GLN A 217 30.46 8.71 -8.30
CA GLN A 217 30.70 9.67 -9.38
C GLN A 217 29.85 9.37 -10.61
N ARG A 218 29.65 8.10 -10.95
CA ARG A 218 28.78 7.72 -12.08
C ARG A 218 27.31 8.04 -11.85
N GLU A 219 26.79 7.85 -10.64
CA GLU A 219 25.36 8.05 -10.34
C GLU A 219 25.03 9.53 -10.01
N ILE A 220 25.94 10.23 -9.32
CA ILE A 220 25.74 11.59 -8.81
C ILE A 220 26.39 12.65 -9.71
N GLY A 221 27.42 12.29 -10.48
CA GLY A 221 28.14 13.19 -11.38
C GLY A 221 29.33 13.92 -10.74
N ASP A 222 29.63 13.65 -9.46
CA ASP A 222 30.74 14.29 -8.73
C ASP A 222 31.44 13.27 -7.81
N THR A 223 32.70 13.52 -7.46
CA THR A 223 33.40 12.65 -6.49
C THR A 223 32.87 12.90 -5.07
N PRO A 224 32.87 11.89 -4.17
CA PRO A 224 32.39 12.06 -2.80
C PRO A 224 33.03 13.25 -2.06
N SER A 225 34.35 13.42 -2.21
CA SER A 225 35.12 14.51 -1.57
C SER A 225 34.73 15.88 -2.11
N SER A 226 34.64 16.02 -3.43
CA SER A 226 34.23 17.28 -4.09
C SER A 226 32.78 17.64 -3.74
N TYR A 227 31.88 16.64 -3.76
CA TYR A 227 30.47 16.83 -3.38
C TYR A 227 30.34 17.35 -1.93
N ARG A 228 31.10 16.77 -0.99
CA ARG A 228 31.13 17.24 0.40
C ARG A 228 31.62 18.68 0.50
N ALA A 229 32.75 19.01 -0.13
CA ALA A 229 33.31 20.36 -0.09
C ALA A 229 32.32 21.42 -0.60
N LYS A 230 31.67 21.16 -1.74
CA LYS A 230 30.62 22.04 -2.29
C LYS A 230 29.44 22.20 -1.34
N SER A 231 28.99 21.10 -0.71
CA SER A 231 27.87 21.13 0.23
C SER A 231 28.19 21.88 1.54
N ALA A 232 29.46 21.94 1.93
CA ALA A 232 29.92 22.70 3.08
C ALA A 232 29.99 24.20 2.78
N LEU A 233 30.51 24.57 1.61
CA LEU A 233 30.53 25.96 1.12
C LEU A 233 29.12 26.55 1.02
N ALA A 234 28.17 25.79 0.47
CA ALA A 234 26.77 26.23 0.36
C ALA A 234 26.08 26.47 1.72
N ARG A 235 26.54 25.80 2.79
CA ARG A 235 26.02 26.01 4.16
C ARG A 235 26.61 27.22 4.87
N GLN A 236 27.75 27.73 4.41
CA GLN A 236 28.39 28.94 4.96
C GLN A 236 27.84 30.23 4.32
N GLN A 237 27.09 30.12 3.23
CA GLN A 237 26.54 31.26 2.47
C GLN A 237 25.04 31.52 2.75
N ASN A 238 24.39 30.68 3.56
CA ASN A 238 23.00 30.81 4.03
C ASN A 238 22.99 30.99 5.55
#